data_AF-A0A7X6PCX4-F1
#
_entry.id   AF-A0A7X6PCX4-F1
#
_cell.length_a   1.000
_cell.length_b   1.000
_cell.length_c   1.000
_cell.angle_alpha   90.00
_cell.angle_beta   90.00
_cell.angle_gamma   90.00
#
_symmetry.space_group_name_H-M   'P 1'
#
loop_
_entity.id
_entity.type
_entity.pdbx_description
1 polymer ?
#
loop_
_entity_poly.entity_id
_entity_poly.type
_entity_poly.pdbx_seq_one_letter_code
_entity_poly.pdbx_strand_id
1 'polypeptide(L)'
;HHRPRARLKKLAFEFDFGELAVKGRTTRGNILTKYAVNKITLKEKGLSTLGGRKIWFDDAVFRLNGDGRGNYLGEFAGDDKILVITRNGYFRHTGFDLSNHYEDNILIIEKFRPGKVYSAIYYDAELKYHYVKRFMLEESEKPLSFISEHPDSRLISLTEVEYPRFEISFGGKHKSRDNEIIEVAEFIGVKSHRARGRRLTNYMVDNVLEIEPVVRKEGVPEPDRDDEEDDKAGLPADVPDHPAQMKLEL
;
A
#
# COMPACT_ATOMS: atom_id res chain seq x y z
N HIS A 1 -31.74 -33.79 -13.49
CA HIS A 1 -32.59 -33.09 -14.49
C HIS A 1 -33.70 -32.33 -13.76
N HIS A 2 -33.54 -31.02 -13.58
CA HIS A 2 -34.54 -30.19 -12.89
C HIS A 2 -35.61 -29.76 -13.90
N ARG A 3 -36.81 -30.35 -13.82
CA ARG A 3 -37.96 -29.88 -14.61
C ARG A 3 -38.63 -28.71 -13.87
N PRO A 4 -38.79 -27.53 -14.49
CA PRO A 4 -39.48 -26.40 -13.87
C PRO A 4 -40.94 -26.78 -13.62
N ARG A 5 -41.37 -26.77 -12.35
CA ARG A 5 -42.76 -27.05 -11.97
C ARG A 5 -43.57 -25.75 -12.03
N ALA A 6 -44.49 -25.67 -12.98
CA ALA A 6 -45.31 -24.49 -13.28
C ALA A 6 -46.27 -24.03 -12.15
N ARG A 7 -46.38 -24.74 -11.01
CA ARG A 7 -47.27 -24.39 -9.89
C ARG A 7 -46.55 -23.83 -8.65
N LEU A 8 -45.24 -23.53 -8.72
CA LEU A 8 -44.56 -22.87 -7.60
C LEU A 8 -44.84 -21.36 -7.59
N LYS A 9 -45.45 -20.86 -6.49
CA LYS A 9 -45.79 -19.44 -6.33
C LYS A 9 -44.57 -18.54 -6.03
N LYS A 10 -43.50 -19.08 -5.42
CA LYS A 10 -42.26 -18.34 -5.13
C LYS A 10 -41.08 -19.10 -5.73
N LEU A 11 -40.50 -18.53 -6.80
CA LEU A 11 -39.34 -19.10 -7.53
C LEU A 11 -38.01 -18.68 -6.92
N ALA A 12 -37.97 -17.50 -6.31
CA ALA A 12 -36.83 -16.98 -5.54
C ALA A 12 -37.34 -16.49 -4.19
N PHE A 13 -36.52 -16.70 -3.16
CA PHE A 13 -36.74 -16.16 -1.83
C PHE A 13 -35.38 -15.86 -1.20
N GLU A 14 -35.39 -14.89 -0.30
CA GLU A 14 -34.22 -14.49 0.47
C GLU A 14 -34.41 -15.01 1.89
N PHE A 15 -33.31 -15.37 2.53
CA PHE A 15 -33.32 -15.85 3.91
C PHE A 15 -32.18 -15.21 4.67
N ASP A 16 -32.51 -14.56 5.78
CA ASP A 16 -31.54 -14.00 6.69
C ASP A 16 -31.09 -15.07 7.70
N PHE A 17 -29.79 -15.38 7.68
CA PHE A 17 -29.20 -16.33 8.62
C PHE A 17 -28.97 -15.71 10.02
N GLY A 18 -29.03 -14.38 10.17
CA GLY A 18 -28.87 -13.67 11.43
C GLY A 18 -30.01 -13.92 12.42
N GLU A 19 -31.24 -14.12 11.92
CA GLU A 19 -32.39 -14.50 12.75
C GLU A 19 -32.33 -15.95 13.24
N LEU A 20 -31.40 -16.75 12.70
CA LEU A 20 -31.30 -18.16 13.02
C LEU A 20 -30.51 -18.37 14.31
N ALA A 21 -31.16 -18.91 15.34
CA ALA A 21 -30.45 -19.34 16.54
C ALA A 21 -29.38 -20.39 16.22
N VAL A 22 -28.16 -20.20 16.74
CA VAL A 22 -27.04 -21.13 16.60
C VAL A 22 -27.37 -22.43 17.34
N LYS A 23 -27.40 -23.55 16.61
CA LYS A 23 -27.64 -24.90 17.16
C LYS A 23 -26.32 -25.67 17.29
N GLY A 24 -26.26 -26.60 18.24
CA GLY A 24 -25.07 -27.44 18.46
C GLY A 24 -24.77 -28.38 17.27
N ARG A 25 -23.48 -28.73 17.10
CA ARG A 25 -22.94 -29.46 15.94
C ARG A 25 -23.61 -30.80 15.63
N THR A 26 -24.22 -31.44 16.63
CA THR A 26 -24.90 -32.74 16.49
C THR A 26 -26.35 -32.65 16.00
N THR A 27 -26.89 -31.43 15.81
CA THR A 27 -28.27 -31.25 15.38
C THR A 27 -28.43 -31.35 13.87
N ARG A 28 -29.57 -31.91 13.43
CA ARG A 28 -29.92 -32.22 12.02
C ARG A 28 -30.04 -30.99 11.08
N GLY A 29 -29.81 -29.77 11.58
CA GLY A 29 -29.93 -28.51 10.82
C GLY A 29 -31.37 -28.08 10.55
N ASN A 30 -31.53 -26.95 9.86
CA ASN A 30 -32.83 -26.41 9.44
C ASN A 30 -33.03 -26.67 7.93
N ILE A 31 -34.20 -27.21 7.56
CA ILE A 31 -34.57 -27.41 6.16
C ILE A 31 -35.32 -26.18 5.68
N LEU A 32 -34.66 -25.39 4.84
CA LEU A 32 -35.19 -24.12 4.34
C LEU A 32 -36.22 -24.30 3.21
N THR A 33 -36.03 -25.30 2.35
CA THR A 33 -37.00 -25.66 1.31
C THR A 33 -36.98 -27.17 1.04
N LYS A 34 -38.15 -27.74 0.76
CA LYS A 34 -38.30 -29.14 0.34
C LYS A 34 -38.15 -29.31 -1.18
N TYR A 35 -38.04 -28.21 -1.92
CA TYR A 35 -37.92 -28.21 -3.36
C TYR A 35 -36.45 -28.22 -3.80
N ALA A 36 -36.20 -28.74 -5.00
CA ALA A 36 -34.87 -28.73 -5.58
C ALA A 36 -34.40 -27.29 -5.84
N VAL A 37 -33.21 -26.95 -5.33
CA VAL A 37 -32.61 -25.63 -5.48
C VAL A 37 -31.77 -25.60 -6.76
N ASN A 38 -32.00 -24.60 -7.61
CA ASN A 38 -31.28 -24.44 -8.87
C ASN A 38 -30.02 -23.56 -8.74
N LYS A 39 -30.10 -22.50 -7.92
CA LYS A 39 -29.00 -21.55 -7.70
C LYS A 39 -29.07 -21.03 -6.26
N ILE A 40 -27.90 -20.87 -5.63
CA ILE A 40 -27.72 -20.19 -4.35
C ILE A 40 -26.79 -19.01 -4.62
N THR A 41 -27.13 -17.83 -4.12
CA THR A 41 -26.31 -16.61 -4.26
C THR A 41 -26.24 -15.92 -2.90
N LEU A 42 -25.03 -15.56 -2.45
CA LEU A 42 -24.85 -14.75 -1.25
C LEU A 42 -25.26 -13.31 -1.58
N LYS A 43 -26.24 -12.77 -0.86
CA LYS A 43 -26.73 -11.40 -1.08
C LYS A 43 -25.97 -10.38 -0.24
N GLU A 44 -25.79 -10.70 1.04
CA GLU A 44 -25.12 -9.84 2.01
C GLU A 44 -24.45 -10.72 3.08
N LYS A 45 -23.26 -10.32 3.55
CA LYS A 45 -22.51 -11.00 4.62
C LYS A 45 -22.56 -10.11 5.85
N GLY A 46 -23.31 -10.52 6.87
CA GLY A 46 -23.39 -9.80 8.13
C GLY A 46 -22.05 -9.78 8.88
N LEU A 47 -21.83 -8.72 9.68
CA LEU A 47 -20.69 -8.60 10.59
C LEU A 47 -20.84 -9.58 11.76
N SER A 48 -19.76 -10.25 12.15
CA SER A 48 -19.76 -11.28 13.20
C SER A 48 -20.21 -10.70 14.55
N THR A 49 -21.21 -11.31 15.19
CA THR A 49 -21.74 -10.91 16.51
C THR A 49 -20.90 -11.43 17.68
N LEU A 50 -19.93 -12.32 17.43
CA LEU A 50 -18.87 -12.63 18.39
C LEU A 50 -17.83 -11.51 18.36
N GLY A 51 -17.53 -10.93 19.52
CA GLY A 51 -16.43 -9.98 19.70
C GLY A 51 -15.10 -10.54 19.16
N GLY A 52 -14.17 -9.66 18.83
CA GLY A 52 -12.95 -10.07 18.17
C GLY A 52 -12.00 -10.83 19.09
N ARG A 53 -11.13 -11.63 18.48
CA ARG A 53 -10.08 -12.37 19.15
C ARG A 53 -8.85 -11.50 19.27
N LYS A 54 -8.34 -11.32 20.49
CA LYS A 54 -7.04 -10.70 20.71
C LYS A 54 -5.93 -11.64 20.26
N ILE A 55 -4.99 -11.12 19.47
CA ILE A 55 -3.91 -11.89 18.86
C ILE A 55 -2.57 -11.23 19.22
N TRP A 56 -1.61 -12.08 19.54
CA TRP A 56 -0.21 -11.72 19.73
C TRP A 56 0.69 -12.54 18.80
N PHE A 57 1.85 -12.00 18.47
CA PHE A 57 2.90 -12.67 17.74
C PHE A 57 4.09 -12.96 18.66
N ASP A 58 4.46 -14.22 18.76
CA ASP A 58 5.62 -14.70 19.50
C ASP A 58 6.80 -14.84 18.52
N ASP A 59 7.80 -13.99 18.67
CA ASP A 59 9.00 -13.89 17.83
C ASP A 59 10.03 -14.99 18.12
N ALA A 60 9.95 -15.68 19.28
CA ALA A 60 10.85 -16.78 19.59
C ALA A 60 10.49 -18.06 18.81
N VAL A 61 9.21 -18.23 18.45
CA VAL A 61 8.70 -19.41 17.73
C VAL A 61 8.04 -19.07 16.39
N PHE A 62 7.99 -17.78 16.02
CA PHE A 62 7.39 -17.26 14.80
C PHE A 62 5.93 -17.71 14.58
N ARG A 63 5.10 -17.61 15.64
CA ARG A 63 3.69 -18.02 15.62
C ARG A 63 2.76 -17.02 16.30
N LEU A 64 1.48 -17.08 15.92
CA LEU A 64 0.44 -16.36 16.63
C LEU A 64 0.01 -17.10 17.90
N ASN A 65 -0.46 -16.35 18.90
CA ASN A 65 -1.10 -16.89 20.08
C ASN A 65 -2.24 -15.98 20.57
N GLY A 66 -3.10 -16.53 21.44
CA GLY A 66 -4.16 -15.78 22.13
C GLY A 66 -3.87 -15.57 23.62
N ASP A 67 -2.66 -15.90 24.08
CA ASP A 67 -2.33 -16.05 25.50
C ASP A 67 -1.54 -14.85 26.06
N GLY A 68 -1.36 -13.79 25.26
CA GLY A 68 -0.66 -12.58 25.70
C GLY A 68 0.86 -12.62 25.58
N ARG A 69 1.44 -13.57 24.83
CA ARG A 69 2.89 -13.70 24.67
C ARG A 69 3.41 -12.98 23.44
N GLY A 70 4.47 -12.19 23.60
CA GLY A 70 5.09 -11.43 22.52
C GLY A 70 4.31 -10.16 22.18
N ASN A 71 4.35 -9.77 20.90
CA ASN A 71 3.84 -8.49 20.43
C ASN A 71 2.33 -8.53 20.19
N TYR A 72 1.59 -7.62 20.82
CA TYR A 72 0.15 -7.52 20.59
C TYR A 72 -0.14 -6.96 19.19
N LEU A 73 -0.84 -7.72 18.35
CA LEU A 73 -1.19 -7.30 16.99
C LEU A 73 -2.54 -6.58 16.92
N GLY A 74 -3.41 -6.82 17.90
CA GLY A 74 -4.75 -6.24 17.95
C GLY A 74 -5.85 -7.26 18.18
N GLU A 75 -7.08 -6.78 18.06
CA GLU A 75 -8.30 -7.59 18.11
C GLU A 75 -8.80 -7.84 16.68
N PHE A 76 -9.05 -9.11 16.34
CA PHE A 76 -9.37 -9.57 14.99
C PHE A 76 -10.77 -10.20 14.93
N ALA A 77 -11.56 -9.81 13.95
CA ALA A 77 -12.87 -10.39 13.68
C ALA A 77 -13.14 -10.48 12.18
N GLY A 78 -14.03 -11.40 11.79
CA GLY A 78 -14.50 -11.51 10.40
C GLY A 78 -13.36 -11.66 9.39
N ASP A 79 -13.22 -10.68 8.52
CA ASP A 79 -12.27 -10.67 7.39
C ASP A 79 -11.00 -9.85 7.68
N ASP A 80 -10.74 -9.51 8.95
CA ASP A 80 -9.49 -8.87 9.36
C ASP A 80 -8.27 -9.70 8.94
N LYS A 81 -7.22 -9.00 8.50
CA LYS A 81 -5.98 -9.62 8.03
C LYS A 81 -4.78 -9.12 8.80
N ILE A 82 -3.74 -9.93 8.84
CA ILE A 82 -2.41 -9.55 9.29
C ILE A 82 -1.60 -9.20 8.05
N LEU A 83 -0.91 -8.06 8.08
CA LEU A 83 0.09 -7.67 7.11
C LEU A 83 1.45 -8.13 7.61
N VAL A 84 2.19 -8.82 6.75
CA VAL A 84 3.58 -9.20 6.98
C VAL A 84 4.43 -8.53 5.91
N ILE A 85 5.47 -7.83 6.33
CA ILE A 85 6.51 -7.27 5.46
C ILE A 85 7.85 -7.84 5.92
N THR A 86 8.65 -8.30 4.98
CA THR A 86 9.96 -8.92 5.23
C THR A 86 11.10 -7.96 4.89
N ARG A 87 12.28 -8.22 5.46
CA ARG A 87 13.50 -7.42 5.25
C ARG A 87 14.02 -7.43 3.80
N ASN A 88 13.64 -8.43 3.01
CA ASN A 88 13.95 -8.51 1.59
C ASN A 88 12.91 -7.81 0.69
N GLY A 89 11.99 -7.03 1.26
CA GLY A 89 11.07 -6.20 0.49
C GLY A 89 9.89 -6.96 -0.12
N TYR A 90 9.48 -8.07 0.50
CA TYR A 90 8.24 -8.75 0.18
C TYR A 90 7.15 -8.39 1.19
N PHE A 91 5.91 -8.46 0.75
CA PHE A 91 4.75 -8.36 1.62
C PHE A 91 3.72 -9.43 1.27
N ARG A 92 2.92 -9.80 2.27
CA ARG A 92 1.77 -10.68 2.12
C ARG A 92 0.76 -10.43 3.24
N HIS A 93 -0.47 -10.85 2.99
CA HIS A 93 -1.56 -10.80 3.94
C HIS A 93 -1.91 -12.22 4.36
N THR A 94 -2.15 -12.42 5.64
CA THR A 94 -2.61 -13.69 6.19
C THR A 94 -3.87 -13.48 7.01
N GLY A 95 -4.64 -14.56 7.19
CA GLY A 95 -5.61 -14.61 8.29
C GLY A 95 -4.91 -14.66 9.65
N PHE A 96 -5.70 -14.69 10.71
CA PHE A 96 -5.23 -14.74 12.10
C PHE A 96 -5.33 -16.15 12.73
N ASP A 97 -5.18 -17.20 11.93
CA ASP A 97 -5.17 -18.58 12.41
C ASP A 97 -3.90 -18.88 13.22
N LEU A 98 -4.04 -19.49 14.40
CA LEU A 98 -2.91 -19.76 15.30
C LEU A 98 -1.95 -20.86 14.79
N SER A 99 -2.37 -21.64 13.78
CA SER A 99 -1.51 -22.60 13.10
C SER A 99 -0.54 -21.95 12.11
N ASN A 100 -0.73 -20.65 11.81
CA ASN A 100 0.17 -19.92 10.92
C ASN A 100 1.60 -19.88 11.47
N HIS A 101 2.54 -20.21 10.60
CA HIS A 101 3.98 -20.08 10.83
C HIS A 101 4.53 -18.97 9.94
N TYR A 102 5.44 -18.15 10.49
CA TYR A 102 6.05 -17.06 9.78
C TYR A 102 7.55 -17.28 9.59
N GLU A 103 8.10 -16.59 8.61
CA GLU A 103 9.53 -16.48 8.35
C GLU A 103 10.26 -15.70 9.47
N ASP A 104 11.58 -15.88 9.58
CA ASP A 104 12.42 -15.23 10.59
C ASP A 104 12.89 -13.82 10.20
N ASN A 105 12.80 -13.49 8.91
CA ASN A 105 13.24 -12.21 8.34
C ASN A 105 12.12 -11.15 8.29
N ILE A 106 11.15 -11.23 9.21
CA ILE A 106 10.09 -10.23 9.32
C ILE A 106 10.69 -8.85 9.67
N LEU A 107 10.20 -7.83 8.98
CA LEU A 107 10.43 -6.42 9.28
C LEU A 107 9.22 -5.81 9.99
N ILE A 108 8.00 -6.06 9.49
CA ILE A 108 6.74 -5.59 10.09
C ILE A 108 5.77 -6.76 10.13
N ILE A 109 5.10 -6.93 11.28
CA ILE A 109 3.91 -7.76 11.41
C ILE A 109 2.88 -6.98 12.22
N GLU A 110 1.74 -6.67 11.61
CA GLU A 110 0.68 -5.87 12.24
C GLU A 110 -0.70 -6.23 11.68
N LYS A 111 -1.76 -5.75 12.34
CA LYS A 111 -3.11 -5.77 11.75
C LYS A 111 -3.14 -4.88 10.51
N PHE A 112 -3.62 -5.44 9.39
CA PHE A 112 -3.70 -4.73 8.12
C PHE A 112 -4.69 -3.56 8.20
N ARG A 113 -4.23 -2.39 7.75
CA ARG A 113 -5.01 -1.15 7.65
C ARG A 113 -5.03 -0.70 6.19
N PRO A 114 -6.15 -0.86 5.46
CA PRO A 114 -6.27 -0.41 4.07
C PRO A 114 -6.00 1.09 3.93
N GLY A 115 -5.36 1.49 2.83
CA GLY A 115 -5.08 2.90 2.54
C GLY A 115 -3.85 3.48 3.25
N LYS A 116 -3.18 2.71 4.11
CA LYS A 116 -1.93 3.14 4.74
C LYS A 116 -0.82 3.31 3.70
N VAL A 117 -0.18 4.48 3.74
CA VAL A 117 0.91 4.84 2.83
C VAL A 117 2.25 4.48 3.47
N TYR A 118 3.10 3.84 2.69
CA TYR A 118 4.47 3.51 3.06
C TYR A 118 5.44 4.27 2.17
N SER A 119 6.55 4.70 2.78
CA SER A 119 7.71 5.23 2.07
C SER A 119 8.87 4.24 2.22
N ALA A 120 9.42 3.78 1.11
CA ALA A 120 10.56 2.87 1.10
C ALA A 120 11.75 3.49 0.37
N ILE A 121 12.94 3.35 0.96
CA ILE A 121 14.23 3.58 0.31
C ILE A 121 14.90 2.24 0.13
N TYR A 122 15.36 1.96 -1.08
CA TYR A 122 16.00 0.69 -1.41
C TYR A 122 17.09 0.88 -2.45
N TYR A 123 18.05 -0.04 -2.48
CA TYR A 123 19.05 -0.13 -3.52
C TYR A 123 18.58 -1.13 -4.59
N ASP A 124 18.55 -0.69 -5.83
CA ASP A 124 18.25 -1.50 -7.00
C ASP A 124 19.57 -1.98 -7.61
N ALA A 125 19.88 -3.27 -7.49
CA ALA A 125 21.15 -3.82 -7.94
C ALA A 125 21.26 -3.99 -9.46
N GLU A 126 20.13 -4.10 -10.16
CA GLU A 126 20.09 -4.13 -11.63
C GLU A 126 20.56 -2.79 -12.19
N LEU A 127 20.07 -1.69 -11.61
CA LEU A 127 20.40 -0.33 -12.06
C LEU A 127 21.58 0.29 -11.31
N LYS A 128 21.98 -0.27 -10.18
CA LYS A 128 23.04 0.22 -9.29
C LYS A 128 22.79 1.62 -8.75
N TYR A 129 21.52 1.94 -8.45
CA TYR A 129 21.12 3.21 -7.84
C TYR A 129 20.18 3.00 -6.66
N HIS A 130 20.17 4.00 -5.78
CA HIS A 130 19.19 4.11 -4.70
C HIS A 130 17.89 4.72 -5.25
N TYR A 131 16.76 4.17 -4.84
CA TYR A 131 15.43 4.62 -5.20
C TYR A 131 14.61 4.88 -3.95
N VAL A 132 13.68 5.84 -4.07
CA VAL A 132 12.64 6.11 -3.08
C VAL A 132 11.28 5.99 -3.75
N LYS A 133 10.34 5.37 -3.04
CA LYS A 133 8.96 5.20 -3.49
C LYS A 133 7.98 5.38 -2.35
N ARG A 134 6.83 5.99 -2.66
CA ARG A 134 5.65 6.02 -1.80
C ARG A 134 4.57 5.14 -2.42
N PHE A 135 3.92 4.30 -1.63
CA PHE A 135 2.93 3.36 -2.14
C PHE A 135 1.96 2.89 -1.05
N MET A 136 0.82 2.39 -1.49
CA MET A 136 -0.09 1.61 -0.66
C MET A 136 0.07 0.13 -1.00
N LEU A 137 -0.08 -0.72 0.01
CA LEU A 137 -0.06 -2.17 -0.18
C LEU A 137 -1.45 -2.67 -0.55
N GLU A 138 -1.50 -3.46 -1.62
CA GLU A 138 -2.72 -4.14 -2.06
C GLU A 138 -2.83 -5.50 -1.38
N GLU A 139 -4.05 -5.96 -1.08
CA GLU A 139 -4.21 -7.26 -0.46
C GLU A 139 -3.72 -8.40 -1.38
N SER A 140 -2.89 -9.28 -0.83
CA SER A 140 -2.39 -10.47 -1.52
C SER A 140 -1.99 -11.53 -0.51
N GLU A 141 -2.51 -12.74 -0.66
CA GLU A 141 -2.08 -13.91 0.12
C GLU A 141 -0.72 -14.43 -0.35
N LYS A 142 -0.43 -14.25 -1.65
CA LYS A 142 0.87 -14.60 -2.22
C LYS A 142 1.89 -13.50 -1.89
N PRO A 143 3.14 -13.86 -1.54
CA PRO A 143 4.21 -12.89 -1.39
C PRO A 143 4.39 -12.09 -2.69
N LEU A 144 4.39 -10.76 -2.57
CA LEU A 144 4.69 -9.84 -3.67
C LEU A 144 5.86 -8.95 -3.26
N SER A 145 6.78 -8.71 -4.19
CA SER A 145 7.87 -7.75 -3.97
C SER A 145 7.40 -6.33 -4.26
N PHE A 146 7.88 -5.37 -3.45
CA PHE A 146 7.78 -3.93 -3.75
C PHE A 146 9.13 -3.30 -4.07
N ILE A 147 10.20 -4.09 -4.15
CA ILE A 147 11.51 -3.67 -4.66
C ILE A 147 11.93 -4.55 -5.84
N SER A 148 13.10 -4.31 -6.43
CA SER A 148 13.64 -5.19 -7.46
C SER A 148 13.90 -6.60 -6.90
N GLU A 149 13.52 -7.64 -7.64
CA GLU A 149 13.73 -9.05 -7.25
C GLU A 149 15.17 -9.54 -7.48
N HIS A 150 16.07 -8.66 -7.93
CA HIS A 150 17.48 -9.00 -8.07
C HIS A 150 18.06 -9.40 -6.69
N PRO A 151 18.84 -10.51 -6.58
CA PRO A 151 19.34 -11.01 -5.29
C PRO A 151 20.13 -9.99 -4.45
N ASP A 152 20.88 -9.11 -5.12
CA ASP A 152 21.67 -8.06 -4.47
C ASP A 152 20.89 -6.75 -4.21
N SER A 153 19.61 -6.68 -4.61
CA SER A 153 18.75 -5.56 -4.25
C SER A 153 18.41 -5.65 -2.76
N ARG A 154 18.41 -4.51 -2.07
CA ARG A 154 18.21 -4.45 -0.62
C ARG A 154 17.29 -3.31 -0.23
N LEU A 155 16.35 -3.62 0.66
CA LEU A 155 15.58 -2.61 1.37
C LEU A 155 16.51 -1.92 2.38
N ILE A 156 16.49 -0.59 2.40
CA ILE A 156 17.34 0.22 3.29
C ILE A 156 16.49 0.81 4.41
N SER A 157 15.34 1.39 4.08
CA SER A 157 14.38 1.89 5.05
C SER A 157 12.96 1.72 4.55
N LEU A 158 12.03 1.54 5.49
CA LEU A 158 10.59 1.50 5.29
C LEU A 158 9.93 2.23 6.47
N THR A 159 9.10 3.23 6.17
CA THR A 159 8.41 4.03 7.18
C THR A 159 6.96 4.28 6.79
N GLU A 160 6.10 4.41 7.80
CA GLU A 160 4.68 4.75 7.68
C GLU A 160 4.39 6.21 8.01
N VAL A 161 5.43 7.00 8.27
CA VAL A 161 5.31 8.43 8.57
C VAL A 161 4.77 9.16 7.34
N GLU A 162 3.82 10.06 7.56
CA GLU A 162 3.11 10.78 6.48
C GLU A 162 4.03 11.74 5.70
N TYR A 163 4.91 12.44 6.42
CA TYR A 163 5.90 13.37 5.88
C TYR A 163 7.33 12.93 6.26
N PRO A 164 7.81 11.79 5.76
CA PRO A 164 9.10 11.27 6.18
C PRO A 164 10.22 12.11 5.56
N ARG A 165 11.28 12.30 6.35
CA ARG A 165 12.48 13.01 5.93
C ARG A 165 13.68 12.09 6.07
N PHE A 166 14.56 12.14 5.09
CA PHE A 166 15.78 11.34 5.10
C PHE A 166 16.99 12.21 4.83
N GLU A 167 18.01 12.04 5.65
CA GLU A 167 19.36 12.56 5.42
C GLU A 167 20.19 11.50 4.70
N ILE A 168 20.81 11.90 3.60
CA ILE A 168 21.64 11.06 2.74
C ILE A 168 23.08 11.50 2.93
N SER A 169 23.93 10.59 3.41
CA SER A 169 25.38 10.80 3.42
C SER A 169 26.03 10.11 2.23
N PHE A 170 27.07 10.75 1.69
CA PHE A 170 27.74 10.28 0.49
C PHE A 170 29.04 9.55 0.81
N GLY A 171 29.36 8.55 -0.03
CA GLY A 171 30.49 7.65 0.14
C GLY A 171 31.46 7.64 -1.04
N GLY A 172 32.55 6.89 -0.88
CA GLY A 172 33.57 6.70 -1.90
C GLY A 172 34.08 8.02 -2.49
N LYS A 173 33.99 8.18 -3.82
CA LYS A 173 34.44 9.38 -4.53
C LYS A 173 33.61 10.64 -4.23
N HIS A 174 32.47 10.50 -3.55
CA HIS A 174 31.58 11.59 -3.20
C HIS A 174 31.55 11.89 -1.69
N LYS A 175 32.47 11.29 -0.91
CA LYS A 175 32.52 11.46 0.56
C LYS A 175 32.71 12.91 1.03
N SER A 176 33.29 13.77 0.20
CA SER A 176 33.48 15.19 0.52
C SER A 176 32.25 16.06 0.25
N ARG A 177 31.15 15.47 -0.24
CA ARG A 177 29.90 16.18 -0.52
C ARG A 177 29.10 16.33 0.77
N ASP A 178 28.48 17.49 0.95
CA ASP A 178 27.57 17.74 2.06
C ASP A 178 26.38 16.78 2.00
N ASN A 179 25.86 16.42 3.17
CA ASN A 179 24.68 15.57 3.27
C ASN A 179 23.47 16.27 2.62
N GLU A 180 22.62 15.49 1.97
CA GLU A 180 21.39 15.98 1.36
C GLU A 180 20.18 15.52 2.17
N ILE A 181 19.28 16.43 2.51
CA ILE A 181 18.01 16.10 3.16
C ILE A 181 16.91 16.10 2.10
N ILE A 182 16.09 15.05 2.09
CA ILE A 182 14.90 14.97 1.25
C ILE A 182 13.63 14.92 2.08
N GLU A 183 12.61 15.65 1.64
CA GLU A 183 11.23 15.49 2.10
C GLU A 183 10.50 14.57 1.14
N VAL A 184 10.23 13.33 1.56
CA VAL A 184 9.77 12.29 0.63
C VAL A 184 8.41 12.61 0.03
N ALA A 185 7.55 13.29 0.78
CA ALA A 185 6.22 13.66 0.33
C ALA A 185 6.24 14.64 -0.84
N GLU A 186 7.20 15.56 -0.87
CA GLU A 186 7.43 16.51 -1.98
C GLU A 186 8.26 15.86 -3.10
N PHE A 187 9.18 14.97 -2.72
CA PHE A 187 10.07 14.33 -3.68
C PHE A 187 9.34 13.35 -4.62
N ILE A 188 8.32 12.65 -4.12
CA ILE A 188 7.52 11.71 -4.92
C ILE A 188 6.08 11.60 -4.42
N GLY A 189 5.12 11.53 -5.35
CA GLY A 189 3.74 11.19 -5.04
C GLY A 189 3.53 9.69 -4.77
N VAL A 190 2.35 9.32 -4.25
CA VAL A 190 1.99 7.91 -4.03
C VAL A 190 1.81 7.19 -5.37
N LYS A 191 2.46 6.03 -5.52
CA LYS A 191 2.42 5.16 -6.69
C LYS A 191 1.94 3.75 -6.30
N SER A 192 1.84 2.85 -7.28
CA SER A 192 1.61 1.43 -7.01
C SER A 192 2.84 0.79 -6.34
N HIS A 193 2.62 -0.25 -5.53
CA HIS A 193 3.68 -1.10 -4.99
C HIS A 193 4.57 -1.72 -6.08
N ARG A 194 4.12 -1.80 -7.34
CA ARG A 194 4.94 -2.30 -8.47
C ARG A 194 5.81 -1.24 -9.13
N ALA A 195 5.55 0.04 -8.88
CA ALA A 195 6.34 1.11 -9.46
C ALA A 195 7.73 1.15 -8.82
N ARG A 196 8.76 1.42 -9.62
CA ARG A 196 10.14 1.57 -9.13
C ARG A 196 10.30 2.78 -8.19
N GLY A 197 9.58 3.86 -8.46
CA GLY A 197 9.74 5.14 -7.75
C GLY A 197 10.74 6.07 -8.44
N ARG A 198 11.29 7.02 -7.68
CA ARG A 198 12.20 8.06 -8.16
C ARG A 198 13.63 7.75 -7.69
N ARG A 199 14.61 7.93 -8.57
CA ARG A 199 16.02 7.79 -8.20
C ARG A 199 16.34 8.79 -7.09
N LEU A 200 16.93 8.31 -6.01
CA LEU A 200 17.27 9.11 -4.85
C LEU A 200 18.35 10.13 -5.19
N THR A 201 19.42 9.68 -5.84
CA THR A 201 20.57 10.49 -6.23
C THR A 201 21.40 9.77 -7.29
N ASN A 202 22.23 10.53 -8.02
CA ASN A 202 23.22 9.98 -8.96
C ASN A 202 24.58 9.69 -8.30
N TYR A 203 24.75 10.09 -7.04
CA TYR A 203 25.99 9.92 -6.30
C TYR A 203 26.04 8.60 -5.54
N MET A 204 27.24 8.22 -5.11
CA MET A 204 27.47 7.05 -4.27
C MET A 204 27.01 7.37 -2.85
N VAL A 205 25.99 6.65 -2.39
CA VAL A 205 25.42 6.78 -1.04
C VAL A 205 26.20 5.89 -0.08
N ASP A 206 26.56 6.43 1.08
CA ASP A 206 27.17 5.69 2.20
C ASP A 206 26.09 5.24 3.19
N ASN A 207 25.29 6.19 3.67
CA ASN A 207 24.21 5.94 4.62
C ASN A 207 22.95 6.75 4.28
N VAL A 208 21.80 6.26 4.74
CA VAL A 208 20.52 6.96 4.69
C VAL A 208 19.89 6.86 6.08
N LEU A 209 19.62 8.01 6.69
CA LEU A 209 19.09 8.10 8.04
C LEU A 209 17.72 8.79 8.02
N GLU A 210 16.72 8.18 8.64
CA GLU A 210 15.42 8.82 8.85
C GLU A 210 15.55 9.88 9.94
N ILE A 211 15.17 11.11 9.63
CA ILE A 211 15.18 12.24 10.57
C ILE A 211 13.74 12.65 10.90
N GLU A 212 13.59 13.37 12.01
CA GLU A 212 12.26 13.81 12.44
C GLU A 212 11.54 14.65 11.36
N PRO A 213 10.26 14.37 11.10
CA PRO A 213 9.41 15.20 10.24
C PRO A 213 9.37 16.64 10.73
N VAL A 214 9.34 17.59 9.79
CA VAL A 214 9.00 18.97 10.16
C VAL A 214 7.51 18.99 10.48
N VAL A 215 7.16 19.36 11.70
CA VAL A 215 5.76 19.52 12.11
C VAL A 215 5.14 20.66 11.29
N ARG A 216 4.43 20.32 10.22
CA ARG A 216 3.57 21.26 9.51
C ARG A 216 2.32 21.43 10.39
N LYS A 217 2.15 22.60 10.99
CA LYS A 217 0.85 22.96 11.58
C LYS A 217 -0.13 23.05 10.41
N GLU A 218 -0.96 22.04 10.21
CA GLU A 218 -2.06 22.11 9.26
C GLU A 218 -2.93 23.32 9.62
N GLY A 219 -2.97 24.33 8.74
CA GLY A 219 -3.83 25.50 8.97
C GLY A 219 -3.41 26.84 8.35
N VAL A 220 -2.28 26.95 7.66
CA VAL A 220 -1.99 28.17 6.89
C VAL A 220 -2.01 27.81 5.40
N PRO A 221 -2.93 28.37 4.59
CA PRO A 221 -2.84 28.26 3.15
C PRO A 221 -1.52 28.90 2.72
N GLU A 222 -0.70 28.18 1.97
CA GLU A 222 0.40 28.81 1.24
C GLU A 222 -0.22 29.78 0.23
N PRO A 223 0.27 31.04 0.12
CA PRO A 223 -0.18 31.92 -0.93
C PRO A 223 0.24 31.34 -2.28
N ASP A 224 -0.70 31.29 -3.21
CA ASP A 224 -0.50 30.89 -4.60
C ASP A 224 0.78 31.53 -5.14
N ARG A 225 1.76 30.70 -5.49
CA ARG A 225 2.83 31.11 -6.39
C ARG A 225 2.31 30.88 -7.80
N ASP A 226 1.90 31.97 -8.42
CA ASP A 226 1.71 32.05 -9.86
C ASP A 226 3.04 31.67 -10.54
N ASP A 227 3.09 30.46 -11.11
CA ASP A 227 4.11 30.09 -12.09
C ASP A 227 3.60 30.54 -13.47
N GLU A 228 3.84 31.81 -13.80
CA GLU A 228 3.86 32.29 -15.17
C GLU A 228 5.25 32.04 -15.81
N GLU A 229 5.19 31.49 -17.03
CA GLU A 229 6.21 31.43 -18.09
C GLU A 229 7.39 30.43 -17.89
N ASP A 230 7.87 29.70 -18.89
CA ASP A 230 7.87 29.96 -20.33
C ASP A 230 8.01 28.63 -21.10
N ASP A 231 7.15 28.44 -22.08
CA ASP A 231 7.09 27.30 -22.98
C ASP A 231 7.56 27.80 -24.36
N LYS A 232 8.87 27.74 -24.65
CA LYS A 232 9.40 28.08 -26.00
C LYS A 232 10.48 27.15 -26.50
N ALA A 233 10.05 26.21 -27.34
CA ALA A 233 10.84 25.69 -28.45
C ALA A 233 9.93 25.47 -29.67
N GLY A 234 9.96 26.39 -30.65
CA GLY A 234 9.21 26.28 -31.90
C GLY A 234 9.61 27.35 -32.91
N LEU A 235 10.11 26.90 -34.05
CA LEU A 235 10.77 27.57 -35.17
C LEU A 235 10.15 28.90 -35.69
N PRO A 236 10.94 29.76 -36.36
CA PRO A 236 10.44 30.98 -37.00
C PRO A 236 9.98 30.73 -38.45
N ALA A 237 8.89 31.39 -38.85
CA ALA A 237 8.57 31.63 -40.26
C ALA A 237 7.90 33.02 -40.42
N ASP A 238 8.58 33.85 -41.21
CA ASP A 238 8.06 34.78 -42.20
C ASP A 238 7.33 36.11 -41.87
N VAL A 239 8.15 37.19 -42.00
CA VAL A 239 8.00 38.46 -42.77
C VAL A 239 6.89 39.50 -42.40
N PRO A 240 7.01 40.78 -42.85
CA PRO A 240 7.58 41.90 -42.11
C PRO A 240 6.55 43.04 -41.88
N ASP A 241 6.89 44.03 -41.05
CA ASP A 241 6.24 45.35 -41.19
C ASP A 241 7.27 46.49 -41.11
N HIS A 242 7.24 47.33 -42.13
CA HIS A 242 8.16 48.45 -42.33
C HIS A 242 7.71 49.67 -41.53
N PRO A 243 8.65 50.51 -41.05
CA PRO A 243 8.31 51.79 -40.44
C PRO A 243 7.98 52.84 -41.51
N ALA A 244 7.05 53.73 -41.15
CA ALA A 244 6.49 54.79 -41.98
C ALA A 244 7.50 55.88 -42.42
N GLN A 245 7.08 56.61 -43.48
CA GLN A 245 7.59 57.89 -44.03
C GLN A 245 8.81 57.78 -44.98
N MET A 246 8.91 58.43 -46.16
CA MET A 246 8.37 59.70 -46.64
C MET A 246 8.09 59.66 -48.16
N LYS A 247 7.22 60.58 -48.60
CA LYS A 247 6.91 60.91 -49.99
C LYS A 247 7.85 62.03 -50.47
N LEU A 248 8.47 61.90 -51.63
CA LEU A 248 8.91 63.05 -52.44
C LEU A 248 8.96 62.66 -53.92
N GLU A 249 8.25 63.42 -54.74
CA GLU A 249 8.31 63.37 -56.20
C GLU A 249 9.48 64.22 -56.71
N LEU A 250 10.25 63.64 -57.63
CA LEU A 250 10.59 64.16 -58.97
C LEU A 250 11.36 63.08 -59.73
#